data_AF-A0A371GWX5-F1
#
_entry.id   AF-A0A371GWX5-F1
#
_cell.length_a   1.000
_cell.length_b   1.000
_cell.length_c   1.000
_cell.angle_alpha   90.00
_cell.angle_beta   90.00
_cell.angle_gamma   90.00
#
_symmetry.space_group_name_H-M   'P 1'
#
loop_
_entity.id
_entity.type
_entity.pdbx_description
1 polymer ?
#
loop_
_entity_poly.entity_id
_entity_poly.type
_entity_poly.pdbx_seq_one_letter_code
_entity_poly.pdbx_strand_id
1 'polypeptide(L)'
;MVHLSISTRWGRVWVDHQVARRCYEASLRIGSQPSRAEELDVNVLDLDLDPRCEDERERPVPTEDLKEVSIGPKSAHKTRIGMVLAKEDESRLVSFLWENRDMFAWSLSDMAQD
;
A
#
# COMPACT_ATOMS: atom_id res chain seq x y z
N MET A 1 17.88 0.19 -34.97
CA MET A 1 17.58 -0.74 -33.86
C MET A 1 18.69 -0.58 -32.83
N VAL A 2 18.49 0.28 -31.83
CA VAL A 2 19.46 0.49 -30.74
C VAL A 2 19.01 -0.35 -29.55
N HIS A 3 19.83 -1.32 -29.18
CA HIS A 3 19.61 -2.17 -28.02
C HIS A 3 20.01 -1.35 -26.78
N LEU A 4 19.04 -0.77 -26.08
CA LEU A 4 19.29 -0.12 -24.80
C LEU A 4 19.26 -1.21 -23.72
N SER A 5 20.44 -1.76 -23.41
CA SER A 5 20.62 -2.63 -22.26
C SER A 5 20.45 -1.77 -21.00
N ILE A 6 19.31 -1.88 -20.30
CA ILE A 6 19.13 -1.29 -18.99
C ILE A 6 20.03 -2.07 -18.01
N SER A 7 21.19 -1.51 -17.68
CA SER A 7 21.99 -2.01 -16.57
C SER A 7 21.36 -1.51 -15.28
N THR A 8 20.66 -2.39 -14.56
CA THR A 8 20.10 -2.05 -13.25
C THR A 8 21.24 -1.88 -12.24
N ARG A 9 21.55 -0.63 -11.90
CA ARG A 9 22.45 -0.29 -10.80
C ARG A 9 21.61 -0.18 -9.52
N TRP A 10 21.61 -1.21 -8.68
CA TRP A 10 21.06 -1.10 -7.34
C TRP A 10 22.01 -0.26 -6.48
N GLY A 11 21.63 0.98 -6.21
CA GLY A 11 22.29 1.81 -5.19
C GLY A 11 21.84 1.36 -3.80
N ARG A 12 22.78 1.08 -2.90
CA ARG A 12 22.47 0.90 -1.48
C ARG A 12 22.38 2.28 -0.83
N VAL A 13 21.20 2.64 -0.35
CA VAL A 13 21.00 3.79 0.53
C VAL A 13 21.21 3.31 1.96
N TRP A 14 22.17 3.90 2.66
CA TRP A 14 22.35 3.70 4.10
C TRP A 14 21.56 4.80 4.81
N VAL A 15 20.65 4.42 5.69
CA VAL A 15 19.92 5.37 6.53
C VAL A 15 20.74 5.61 7.79
N ASP A 16 21.29 6.81 7.92
CA ASP A 16 21.92 7.26 9.16
C ASP A 16 20.84 7.80 10.10
N HIS A 17 20.55 7.02 11.14
CA HIS A 17 19.53 7.37 12.13
C HIS A 17 19.84 8.70 12.86
N GLN A 18 21.11 9.03 13.08
CA GLN A 18 21.51 10.26 13.73
C GLN A 18 21.27 11.47 12.83
N VAL A 19 21.54 11.33 11.53
CA VAL A 19 21.21 12.36 10.53
C VAL A 19 19.70 12.55 10.42
N ALA A 20 18.92 11.47 10.32
CA ALA A 20 17.47 11.54 10.28
C ALA A 20 16.89 12.24 11.52
N ARG A 21 17.42 11.91 12.72
CA ARG A 21 17.00 12.55 13.98
C ARG A 21 17.32 14.04 14.00
N ARG A 22 18.53 14.43 13.57
CA ARG A 22 18.91 15.85 13.49
C ARG A 22 18.05 16.63 12.49
N CYS A 23 17.69 16.03 11.36
CA CYS A 23 16.78 16.65 10.40
C CYS A 23 15.38 16.85 11.00
N TYR A 24 14.85 15.85 11.70
CA TYR A 24 13.56 15.96 12.39
C TYR A 24 13.57 17.07 13.46
N GLU A 25 14.58 17.08 14.34
CA GLU A 25 14.76 18.12 15.36
C GLU A 25 14.90 19.52 14.74
N ALA A 26 15.58 19.64 13.59
CA ALA A 26 15.73 20.90 12.86
C ALA A 26 14.40 21.38 12.25
N SER A 27 13.62 20.49 11.63
CA SER A 27 12.30 20.82 11.08
C SER A 27 11.32 21.29 12.15
N LEU A 28 11.34 20.68 13.34
CA LEU A 28 10.54 21.12 14.48
C LEU A 28 10.90 22.55 14.94
N ARG A 29 12.20 22.91 14.90
CA ARG A 29 12.65 24.27 15.22
C ARG A 29 12.26 25.31 14.17
N ILE A 30 12.13 24.90 12.91
CA ILE A 30 11.65 25.76 11.82
C ILE A 30 10.15 26.04 11.99
N GLY A 31 9.36 25.03 12.40
CA GLY A 31 7.94 25.20 12.71
C GLY A 31 7.66 25.95 14.02
N SER A 32 8.63 26.05 14.93
CA SER A 32 8.49 26.73 16.22
C SER A 32 8.96 28.20 16.23
N GLN A 33 9.49 28.71 15.11
CA GLN A 33 9.73 30.15 14.99
C GLN A 33 8.37 30.83 14.81
N PRO A 34 7.96 31.75 15.70
CA PRO A 34 6.84 32.62 15.38
C PRO A 34 7.30 33.50 14.23
N SER A 35 6.97 33.11 13.00
CA SER A 35 7.01 34.02 11.88
C SER A 35 6.24 35.26 12.33
N ARG A 36 6.92 36.39 12.38
CA ARG A 36 6.33 37.70 12.61
C ARG A 36 5.47 38.04 11.39
N ALA A 37 4.36 37.35 11.27
CA ALA A 37 3.32 37.43 10.26
C ALA A 37 2.04 37.10 11.01
N GLU A 38 1.29 38.17 11.27
CA GLU A 38 -0.14 38.27 11.59
C GLU A 38 -0.85 36.97 12.00
N GLU A 39 -1.36 36.99 13.24
CA GLU A 39 -2.27 36.02 13.84
C GLU A 39 -3.32 35.51 12.83
N LEU A 40 -3.04 34.38 12.18
CA LEU A 40 -4.07 33.42 11.87
C LEU A 40 -4.15 32.51 13.09
N ASP A 41 -5.17 32.75 13.91
CA ASP A 41 -5.66 31.85 14.95
C ASP A 41 -6.20 30.56 14.30
N VAL A 42 -5.31 29.79 13.69
CA VAL A 42 -5.57 28.41 13.28
C VAL A 42 -5.20 27.55 14.47
N ASN A 43 -6.20 27.18 15.25
CA ASN A 43 -6.11 26.24 16.35
C ASN A 43 -5.44 24.93 15.89
N VAL A 44 -4.14 24.80 16.10
CA VAL A 44 -3.32 23.62 15.73
C VAL A 44 -3.83 22.33 16.39
N LEU A 45 -4.63 22.45 17.45
CA LEU A 45 -5.29 21.33 18.13
C LEU A 45 -6.41 20.67 17.31
N ASP A 46 -6.88 21.31 16.24
CA ASP A 46 -7.88 20.78 15.30
C ASP A 46 -7.24 20.17 14.04
N LEU A 47 -5.91 20.22 13.93
CA LEU A 47 -5.21 19.61 12.82
C LEU A 47 -5.02 18.12 13.14
N ASP A 48 -5.77 17.26 12.44
CA ASP A 48 -5.56 15.82 12.49
C ASP A 48 -4.18 15.50 11.89
N LEU A 49 -3.21 15.30 12.77
CA LEU A 49 -1.83 14.99 12.41
C LEU A 49 -1.61 13.49 12.21
N ASP A 50 -2.65 12.64 12.25
CA ASP A 50 -2.47 11.21 11.94
C ASP A 50 -2.21 11.06 10.44
N PRO A 51 -1.00 10.66 10.00
CA PRO A 51 -0.69 10.48 8.58
C PRO A 51 -1.54 9.36 7.95
N ARG A 52 -2.21 8.54 8.77
CA ARG A 52 -3.17 7.53 8.32
C ARG A 52 -4.50 8.13 7.89
N CYS A 53 -4.85 9.33 8.36
CA CYS A 53 -6.12 9.96 8.01
C CYS A 53 -6.13 10.46 6.55
N GLU A 54 -4.95 10.77 5.99
CA GLU A 54 -4.82 11.11 4.57
C GLU A 54 -4.75 9.89 3.64
N ASP A 55 -4.42 8.69 4.16
CA ASP A 55 -4.08 7.51 3.34
C ASP A 55 -5.26 6.55 3.08
N GLU A 56 -6.38 6.69 3.81
CA GLU A 56 -7.58 5.86 3.56
C GLU A 56 -8.27 6.21 2.23
N ARG A 57 -8.10 7.46 1.73
CA ARG A 57 -8.81 7.96 0.54
C ARG A 57 -8.12 7.63 -0.78
N GLU A 58 -6.82 7.33 -0.76
CA GLU A 58 -6.02 7.14 -1.98
C GLU A 58 -5.44 5.73 -2.08
N ARG A 59 -6.18 4.70 -1.62
CA ARG A 59 -5.81 3.33 -1.96
C ARG A 59 -5.68 3.24 -3.47
N PRO A 60 -4.52 2.79 -4.01
CA PRO A 60 -4.34 2.65 -5.43
C PRO A 60 -5.45 1.79 -6.01
N VAL A 61 -6.28 2.39 -6.85
CA VAL A 61 -7.30 1.64 -7.57
C VAL A 61 -6.57 0.85 -8.65
N PRO A 62 -6.84 -0.45 -8.80
CA PRO A 62 -6.30 -1.24 -9.91
C PRO A 62 -6.56 -0.50 -11.23
N THR A 63 -5.51 -0.27 -12.01
CA THR A 63 -5.61 0.39 -13.31
C THR A 63 -6.30 -0.52 -14.34
N GLU A 64 -6.28 -1.82 -14.10
CA GLU A 64 -6.88 -2.83 -14.97
C GLU A 64 -8.29 -3.22 -14.49
N ASP A 65 -9.15 -3.53 -15.46
CA ASP A 65 -10.47 -4.08 -15.18
C ASP A 65 -10.34 -5.46 -14.52
N LEU A 66 -11.10 -5.66 -13.45
CA LEU A 66 -11.10 -6.90 -12.70
C LEU A 66 -12.46 -7.59 -12.78
N LYS A 67 -12.44 -8.92 -12.81
CA LYS A 67 -13.62 -9.77 -12.69
C LYS A 67 -13.57 -10.62 -11.43
N GLU A 68 -14.73 -10.95 -10.89
CA GLU A 68 -14.86 -11.80 -9.72
C GLU A 68 -14.87 -13.29 -10.12
N VAL A 69 -14.13 -14.11 -9.39
CA VAL A 69 -14.07 -15.57 -9.56
C VAL A 69 -14.21 -16.27 -8.21
N SER A 70 -14.85 -17.43 -8.20
CA SER A 70 -14.98 -18.28 -7.00
C SER A 70 -13.74 -19.16 -6.85
N ILE A 71 -13.12 -19.13 -5.66
CA ILE A 71 -11.95 -19.94 -5.32
C ILE A 71 -12.19 -20.84 -4.09
N GLY A 72 -13.45 -20.99 -3.68
CA GLY A 72 -13.81 -21.94 -2.63
C GLY A 72 -15.29 -22.36 -2.66
N PRO A 73 -15.67 -23.26 -1.75
CA PRO A 73 -16.99 -23.90 -1.76
C PRO A 73 -18.14 -22.97 -1.36
N LYS A 74 -17.85 -21.90 -0.60
CA LYS A 74 -18.86 -20.93 -0.16
C LYS A 74 -18.96 -19.79 -1.16
N SER A 75 -20.15 -19.20 -1.29
CA SER A 75 -20.37 -18.03 -2.15
C SER A 75 -19.54 -16.80 -1.76
N ALA A 76 -19.07 -16.72 -0.51
CA ALA A 76 -18.16 -15.67 -0.05
C ALA A 76 -16.69 -15.92 -0.42
N HIS A 77 -16.32 -17.13 -0.84
CA HIS A 77 -14.94 -17.48 -1.15
C HIS A 77 -14.62 -17.08 -2.58
N LYS A 78 -14.52 -15.76 -2.79
CA LYS A 78 -14.30 -15.15 -4.09
C LYS A 78 -13.13 -14.20 -4.04
N THR A 79 -12.51 -13.99 -5.18
CA THR A 79 -11.44 -13.02 -5.37
C THR A 79 -11.59 -12.34 -6.73
N ARG A 80 -10.86 -11.25 -6.94
CA ARG A 80 -10.86 -10.50 -8.20
C ARG A 80 -9.54 -10.75 -8.94
N ILE A 81 -9.65 -11.07 -10.23
CA ILE A 81 -8.50 -11.27 -11.13
C ILE A 81 -8.63 -10.33 -12.34
N GLY A 82 -7.50 -10.04 -13.00
CA GLY A 82 -7.48 -9.22 -14.22
C GLY A 82 -8.36 -9.79 -15.33
N MET A 83 -9.04 -8.91 -16.07
CA MET A 83 -9.89 -9.30 -17.19
C MET A 83 -9.07 -9.65 -18.44
N VAL A 84 -7.88 -9.07 -18.61
CA VAL A 84 -6.99 -9.25 -19.77
C VAL A 84 -6.09 -10.49 -19.58
N LEU A 85 -6.69 -11.62 -19.21
CA LEU A 85 -6.01 -12.92 -19.13
C LEU A 85 -6.42 -13.80 -20.30
N ALA A 86 -5.45 -14.53 -20.86
CA ALA A 86 -5.78 -15.63 -21.78
C ALA A 86 -6.61 -16.68 -21.03
N LYS A 87 -7.54 -17.33 -21.73
CA LYS A 87 -8.48 -18.27 -21.11
C LYS A 87 -7.77 -19.44 -20.40
N GLU A 88 -6.68 -19.91 -20.99
CA GLU A 88 -5.84 -20.97 -20.45
C GLU A 88 -5.16 -20.53 -19.14
N ASP A 89 -4.64 -19.30 -19.10
CA ASP A 89 -3.98 -18.73 -17.92
C ASP A 89 -4.97 -18.44 -16.80
N GLU A 90 -6.15 -17.91 -17.14
CA GLU A 90 -7.24 -17.75 -16.19
C GLU A 90 -7.64 -19.09 -15.56
N SER A 91 -7.84 -20.13 -16.38
CA SER A 91 -8.26 -21.44 -15.87
C SER A 91 -7.20 -22.04 -14.94
N ARG A 92 -5.91 -21.88 -15.30
CA ARG A 92 -4.79 -22.31 -14.48
C ARG A 92 -4.72 -21.54 -13.16
N LEU A 93 -4.87 -20.22 -13.19
CA LEU A 93 -4.86 -19.36 -12.01
C LEU A 93 -6.01 -19.71 -11.06
N VAL A 94 -7.23 -19.84 -11.57
CA VAL A 94 -8.39 -20.20 -10.74
C VAL A 94 -8.20 -21.57 -10.10
N SER A 95 -7.67 -22.56 -10.84
CA SER A 95 -7.39 -23.89 -10.30
C SER A 95 -6.33 -23.83 -9.19
N PHE A 96 -5.23 -23.10 -9.43
CA PHE A 96 -4.17 -22.90 -8.44
C PHE A 96 -4.69 -22.24 -7.16
N LEU A 97 -5.49 -21.17 -7.28
CA LEU A 97 -6.07 -20.49 -6.12
C LEU A 97 -7.06 -21.37 -5.36
N TRP A 98 -7.80 -22.22 -6.06
CA TRP A 98 -8.73 -23.17 -5.46
C TRP A 98 -8.00 -24.26 -4.66
N GLU A 99 -6.89 -24.77 -5.18
CA GLU A 99 -6.03 -25.76 -4.51
C GLU A 99 -5.37 -25.18 -3.25
N ASN A 100 -5.05 -23.88 -3.26
CA ASN A 100 -4.41 -23.14 -2.14
C ASN A 100 -5.40 -22.27 -1.35
N ARG A 101 -6.68 -22.64 -1.34
CA ARG A 101 -7.75 -21.83 -0.71
C ARG A 101 -7.59 -21.70 0.82
N ASP A 102 -6.80 -22.55 1.43
CA ASP A 102 -6.44 -22.56 2.85
C ASP A 102 -5.44 -21.46 3.24
N MET A 103 -4.73 -20.87 2.26
CA MET A 103 -3.87 -19.71 2.50
C MET A 103 -4.65 -18.42 2.83
N PHE A 104 -5.96 -18.41 2.58
CA PHE A 104 -6.82 -17.24 2.80
C PHE A 104 -7.50 -17.32 4.17
N ALA A 105 -7.51 -16.20 4.88
CA ALA A 105 -8.33 -16.02 6.07
C ALA A 105 -9.77 -15.63 5.66
N TRP A 106 -10.64 -16.61 5.46
CA TRP A 106 -12.04 -16.38 5.09
C TRP A 106 -12.89 -15.81 6.23
N SER A 107 -12.42 -15.98 7.46
CA SER A 107 -13.04 -15.54 8.69
C SER A 107 -11.97 -15.25 9.75
N LEU A 108 -12.36 -14.57 10.82
CA LEU A 108 -11.45 -14.31 11.96
C LEU A 108 -10.91 -15.60 12.58
N SER A 109 -11.69 -16.68 12.54
CA SER A 109 -11.29 -17.99 13.07
C SER A 109 -10.13 -18.62 12.29
N ASP A 110 -9.97 -18.27 11.01
CA ASP A 110 -8.88 -18.78 10.18
C ASP A 110 -7.53 -18.12 10.53
N MET A 111 -7.55 -17.01 11.29
CA MET A 111 -6.36 -16.31 11.79
C MET A 111 -6.06 -16.61 13.27
N ALA A 112 -6.74 -17.58 13.89
CA ALA A 112 -6.54 -17.90 15.29
C ALA A 112 -5.04 -18.14 15.59
N GLN A 113 -4.49 -17.33 16.50
CA GLN A 113 -3.11 -17.46 16.95
C GLN A 113 -3.02 -18.59 17.98
N ASP A 114 -2.10 -19.53 17.74
CA ASP A 114 -1.56 -20.42 18.80
C ASP A 114 -0.84 -19.61 19.88
#